data_AF-A0A2N0B376-F1
#
_entry.id   AF-A0A2N0B376-F1
#
_cell.length_a   1.000
_cell.length_b   1.000
_cell.length_c   1.000
_cell.angle_alpha   90.00
_cell.angle_beta   90.00
_cell.angle_gamma   90.00
#
_symmetry.space_group_name_H-M   'P 1'
#
loop_
_entity.id
_entity.type
_entity.pdbx_description
1 polymer ?
#
loop_
_entity_poly.entity_id
_entity_poly.type
_entity_poly.pdbx_seq_one_letter_code
_entity_poly.pdbx_strand_id
1 'polypeptide(L)'
;ASGVGFQIALDVPERFDLLRDLCGGKPDFIVLTCHSTGFSPLALQRILEGRIRNKGRFHLGELSIPEQSGRLYPAGSNCIYVSERLSL
;
A
#
# COMPACT_ATOMS: atom_id res chain seq x y z
N ALA A 1 -16.89 20.50 -12.53
CA ALA A 1 -15.92 19.50 -12.05
C ALA A 1 -14.53 19.95 -12.49
N SER A 2 -13.78 20.63 -11.61
CA SER A 2 -12.37 20.96 -11.87
C SER A 2 -11.56 19.68 -11.68
N GLY A 3 -11.08 19.11 -12.79
CA GLY A 3 -10.34 17.85 -12.80
C GLY A 3 -8.98 18.01 -12.14
N VAL A 4 -8.89 17.76 -10.84
CA VAL A 4 -7.61 17.60 -10.16
C VAL A 4 -7.17 16.16 -10.38
N GLY A 5 -6.11 15.97 -11.17
CA GLY A 5 -5.54 14.65 -11.41
C GLY A 5 -5.02 14.06 -10.09
N PHE A 6 -5.46 12.85 -9.76
CA PHE A 6 -5.00 12.15 -8.56
C PHE A 6 -3.58 11.62 -8.82
N GLN A 7 -2.59 12.20 -8.16
CA GLN A 7 -1.21 11.75 -8.17
C GLN A 7 -0.94 10.94 -6.91
N ILE A 8 -0.80 9.63 -7.07
CA ILE A 8 -0.60 8.67 -5.96
C ILE A 8 0.52 9.11 -5.00
N ALA A 9 1.63 9.62 -5.54
CA ALA A 9 2.77 10.06 -4.73
C ALA A 9 2.47 11.27 -3.84
N LEU A 10 1.48 12.10 -4.19
CA LEU A 10 1.10 13.31 -3.46
C LEU A 10 -0.16 13.08 -2.61
N ASP A 11 -1.17 12.45 -3.18
CA ASP A 11 -2.50 12.38 -2.58
C ASP A 11 -2.69 11.16 -1.66
N VAL A 12 -1.98 10.05 -1.90
CA VAL A 12 -2.02 8.91 -0.97
C VAL A 12 -1.48 9.33 0.39
N PRO A 13 -0.32 10.01 0.49
CA PRO A 13 0.14 10.63 1.73
C PRO A 13 -0.92 11.29 2.61
N GLU A 14 -1.63 12.27 2.05
CA GLU A 14 -2.61 13.09 2.80
C GLU A 14 -3.82 12.28 3.24
N ARG A 15 -4.33 11.41 2.36
CA ARG A 15 -5.47 10.54 2.69
C ARG A 15 -5.10 9.48 3.72
N PHE A 16 -3.85 9.03 3.69
CA PHE A 16 -3.35 8.07 4.66
C PHE A 16 -3.20 8.68 6.05
N ASP A 17 -2.95 9.99 6.15
CA ASP A 17 -2.94 10.69 7.44
C ASP A 17 -4.33 10.72 8.07
N LEU A 18 -5.40 10.86 7.29
CA LEU A 18 -6.78 10.73 7.78
C LEU A 18 -7.07 9.31 8.29
N LEU A 19 -6.68 8.28 7.52
CA LEU A 19 -6.85 6.88 7.93
C LEU A 19 -6.03 6.54 9.18
N ARG A 20 -4.82 7.10 9.29
CA ARG A 20 -3.96 7.00 10.47
C ARG A 20 -4.65 7.59 11.70
N ASP A 21 -5.27 8.76 11.57
CA ASP A 21 -5.92 9.44 12.68
C ASP A 21 -7.12 8.66 13.23
N LEU A 22 -7.89 7.99 12.35
CA LEU A 22 -8.97 7.08 12.77
C LEU A 22 -8.47 5.90 13.62
N CYS A 23 -7.26 5.41 13.35
CA CYS A 23 -6.64 4.28 14.06
C CYS A 23 -5.65 4.72 15.15
N GLY A 24 -5.60 6.01 15.51
CA GLY A 24 -4.65 6.55 16.49
C GLY A 24 -3.17 6.35 16.11
N GLY A 25 -2.86 6.21 14.82
CA GLY A 25 -1.54 5.92 14.28
C GLY A 25 -0.99 4.53 14.59
N LYS A 26 -1.83 3.61 15.08
CA LYS A 26 -1.45 2.25 15.43
C LYS A 26 -2.40 1.25 14.76
N PRO A 27 -2.34 1.08 13.42
CA PRO A 27 -3.14 0.07 12.73
C PRO A 27 -2.65 -1.34 13.07
N ASP A 28 -3.55 -2.33 13.06
CA ASP A 28 -3.17 -3.74 13.19
C ASP A 28 -2.71 -4.34 11.86
N PHE A 29 -3.28 -3.90 10.75
CA PHE A 29 -2.80 -4.23 9.42
C PHE A 29 -3.19 -3.15 8.41
N ILE A 30 -2.45 -3.09 7.30
CA ILE A 30 -2.74 -2.25 6.13
C ILE A 30 -2.47 -3.09 4.89
N VAL A 31 -3.37 -3.04 3.91
CA VAL A 31 -3.14 -3.57 2.55
C VAL A 31 -3.14 -2.40 1.59
N LEU A 32 -1.98 -2.11 0.98
CA LEU A 32 -1.84 -1.07 -0.04
C LEU A 32 -1.54 -1.72 -1.38
N THR A 33 -2.42 -1.53 -2.35
CA THR A 33 -2.27 -1.99 -3.73
C THR A 33 -2.20 -0.81 -4.68
N CYS A 34 -1.31 -0.86 -5.66
CA CYS A 34 -1.15 0.18 -6.69
C CYS A 34 -1.10 -0.47 -8.08
N HIS A 35 -1.99 -0.03 -8.97
CA HIS A 35 -2.06 -0.49 -10.36
C HIS A 35 -1.42 0.49 -11.35
N SER A 36 -1.01 1.67 -10.88
CA SER A 36 -0.33 2.65 -11.72
C SER A 36 1.11 2.20 -12.00
N THR A 37 1.51 2.28 -13.27
CA THR A 37 2.86 1.95 -13.70
C THR A 37 3.89 2.85 -13.03
N GLY A 38 5.03 2.28 -12.61
CA GLY A 38 6.16 3.02 -12.03
C GLY A 38 6.22 3.04 -10.51
N PHE A 39 5.24 2.47 -9.80
CA PHE A 39 5.33 2.23 -8.36
C PHE A 39 5.81 0.82 -8.10
N SER A 40 6.97 0.68 -7.45
CA SER A 40 7.45 -0.62 -6.96
C SER A 40 6.88 -0.91 -5.57
N PRO A 41 6.86 -2.19 -5.14
CA PRO A 41 6.48 -2.56 -3.78
C PRO A 41 7.27 -1.79 -2.71
N LEU A 42 8.55 -1.51 -2.98
CA LEU A 42 9.41 -0.75 -2.07
C LEU A 42 8.98 0.72 -1.96
N ALA A 43 8.54 1.35 -3.07
CA ALA A 43 8.00 2.70 -3.02
C ALA A 43 6.74 2.75 -2.14
N LEU A 44 5.86 1.74 -2.24
CA LEU A 44 4.68 1.62 -1.40
C LEU A 44 5.03 1.46 0.08
N GLN A 45 6.04 0.64 0.41
CA GLN A 45 6.53 0.53 1.79
C GLN A 45 6.97 1.87 2.36
N ARG A 46 7.74 2.66 1.60
CA ARG A 46 8.23 3.98 2.06
C ARG A 46 7.09 4.95 2.36
N ILE A 47 5.98 4.87 1.61
CA ILE A 47 4.77 5.66 1.89
C ILE A 47 4.16 5.28 3.25
N LEU A 48 4.14 3.99 3.58
CA LEU A 48 3.59 3.47 4.84
C LEU A 48 4.51 3.71 6.05
N GLU A 49 5.82 3.48 5.89
CA GLU A 49 6.82 3.66 6.96
C GLU A 49 6.78 5.06 7.58
N GLY A 50 6.50 6.09 6.79
CA GLY A 50 6.40 7.46 7.31
C GLY A 50 5.20 7.74 8.21
N ARG A 51 4.25 6.80 8.35
CA ARG A 51 2.92 7.07 8.95
C ARG A 51 2.54 6.11 10.07
N ILE A 52 3.11 4.91 10.07
CA ILE A 52 2.83 3.87 11.06
C ILE A 52 3.73 4.08 12.27
N ARG A 53 3.15 4.16 13.48
CA ARG A 53 3.90 4.44 14.72
C ARG A 53 4.17 3.20 15.58
N ASN A 54 3.61 2.05 15.23
CA ASN A 54 3.79 0.78 15.93
C ASN A 54 4.68 -0.19 15.12
N LYS A 55 5.31 -1.13 15.85
CA LYS A 55 6.13 -2.18 15.25
C LYS A 55 5.27 -3.21 14.52
N GLY A 56 5.84 -3.74 13.45
CA GLY A 56 5.21 -4.70 12.56
C GLY A 56 6.15 -5.13 11.45
N ARG A 57 5.64 -5.96 10.54
CA ARG A 57 6.34 -6.48 9.38
C ARG A 57 5.69 -5.98 8.10
N PHE A 58 6.51 -5.73 7.09
CA PHE A 58 6.06 -5.41 5.74
C PHE A 58 6.25 -6.62 4.83
N HIS A 59 5.22 -6.95 4.07
CA HIS A 59 5.24 -7.98 3.03
C HIS A 59 5.10 -7.28 1.69
N LEU A 60 6.09 -7.45 0.83
CA LEU A 60 6.16 -6.82 -0.49
C LEU A 60 5.82 -7.86 -1.55
N GLY A 61 5.09 -7.46 -2.57
CA GLY A 61 4.76 -8.36 -3.67
C GLY A 61 4.31 -7.62 -4.91
N GLU A 62 4.40 -8.32 -6.04
CA GLU A 62 3.75 -7.89 -7.28
C GLU A 62 2.36 -8.54 -7.37
N LEU A 63 1.42 -7.81 -7.95
CA LEU A 63 0.12 -8.32 -8.35
C LEU A 63 0.23 -8.86 -9.77
N SER A 64 -0.31 -10.04 -9.99
CA SER A 64 -0.37 -10.63 -11.32
C SER A 64 -1.71 -11.31 -11.58
N ILE A 65 -2.09 -11.37 -12.84
CA ILE A 65 -3.27 -12.10 -13.32
C ILE A 65 -2.76 -13.33 -14.07
N PRO A 66 -3.18 -14.54 -13.68
CA PRO A 66 -2.82 -15.75 -14.42
C PRO A 66 -3.55 -15.79 -15.77
N GLU A 67 -2.80 -15.95 -16.84
CA GLU A 67 -3.35 -16.19 -18.18
C GLU A 67 -3.69 -17.66 -18.38
N GLN A 68 -4.63 -17.95 -19.29
CA GLN A 68 -4.93 -19.34 -19.72
C GLN A 68 -3.69 -20.04 -20.33
N SER A 69 -2.74 -19.26 -20.84
CA SER A 69 -1.47 -19.74 -21.41
C SER A 69 -0.48 -20.27 -20.35
N GLY A 70 -0.76 -20.06 -19.06
CA GLY A 70 0.16 -20.35 -17.94
C GLY A 70 1.16 -19.23 -17.64
N ARG A 71 1.11 -18.11 -18.38
CA ARG A 71 1.91 -16.90 -18.10
C ARG A 71 1.24 -16.04 -17.02
N LEU A 72 2.03 -15.15 -16.42
CA LEU A 72 1.55 -14.15 -15.46
C LEU A 72 1.57 -12.77 -16.12
N TYR A 73 0.41 -12.12 -16.16
CA TYR A 73 0.29 -10.73 -16.60
C TYR A 73 0.52 -9.78 -15.41
N PRO A 74 1.45 -8.82 -15.49
CA PRO A 74 1.71 -7.88 -14.41
C PRO A 74 0.52 -6.93 -14.24
N ALA A 75 -0.05 -6.87 -13.03
CA ALA A 75 -1.24 -6.09 -12.73
C ALA A 75 -1.00 -4.94 -11.76
N GLY A 76 0.19 -4.84 -11.15
CA GLY A 76 0.57 -3.77 -10.23
C GLY A 76 1.44 -4.29 -9.10
N SER A 77 1.57 -3.50 -8.04
CA SER A 77 2.38 -3.81 -6.87
C SER A 77 1.55 -3.73 -5.59
N ASN A 78 2.00 -4.43 -4.55
CA ASN A 78 1.39 -4.38 -3.23
C ASN A 78 2.44 -4.22 -2.11
N CYS A 79 1.98 -3.67 -0.99
CA CYS A 79 2.67 -3.65 0.27
C CYS A 79 1.66 -3.90 1.39
N ILE A 80 1.90 -4.92 2.20
CA ILE A 80 1.06 -5.29 3.33
C ILE A 80 1.84 -5.04 4.61
N TYR A 81 1.29 -4.26 5.53
CA TYR A 81 1.80 -4.13 6.88
C TYR A 81 0.98 -4.99 7.84
N VAL A 82 1.65 -5.68 8.76
CA VAL A 82 1.02 -6.43 9.86
C VAL A 82 1.71 -6.05 11.17
N SER A 83 0.95 -5.57 12.14
CA SER A 83 1.46 -5.22 13.45
C SER A 83 1.83 -6.46 14.25
N GLU A 84 2.88 -6.37 15.07
CA GLU A 84 3.23 -7.42 16.03
C GLU A 84 2.12 -7.67 17.08
N ARG A 85 1.19 -6.72 17.26
CA ARG A 85 0.02 -6.90 18.13
C ARG A 85 -1.01 -7.88 17.56
N LEU A 86 -1.04 -8.00 16.23
CA LEU A 86 -1.91 -8.92 15.53
C LEU A 86 -1.18 -10.26 15.41
N SER A 87 -1.20 -11.04 16.50
CA SER A 87 -0.79 -12.44 16.48
C SER A 87 -1.82 -13.23 15.66
N LEU A 88 -1.43 -13.61 14.44
CA LEU A 88 -2.13 -14.62 13.64
C LEU A 88 -1.83 -16.03 14.16
#